data_AF-A0A531MNQ9-F1
#
_entry.id   AF-A0A531MNQ9-F1
#
_cell.length_a   1.000
_cell.length_b   1.000
_cell.length_c   1.000
_cell.angle_alpha   90.00
_cell.angle_beta   90.00
_cell.angle_gamma   90.00
#
_symmetry.space_group_name_H-M   'P 1'
#
loop_
_entity.id
_entity.type
_entity.pdbx_description
1 polymer ?
#
loop_
_entity_poly.entity_id
_entity_poly.type
_entity_poly.pdbx_seq_one_letter_code
_entity_poly.pdbx_strand_id
1 'polypeptide(L)'
;MILATAAQASTIYYGARVGMELTIVKKTGIGSTHASILAKHDRQKAGVYCREYGHDFSKDCIDAEMKSPLHFEITANCKTGKFTTFYGASMLFQGRNKGTDVTTDYLITSIDDNVVLDGSGASGYDYTLEQFKALCPNRVK
;
A
#
# COMPACT_ATOMS: atom_id res chain seq x y z
N MET A 1 -2.82 -30.42 -24.06
CA MET A 1 -1.74 -29.60 -23.46
C MET A 1 -2.40 -28.62 -22.51
N ILE A 2 -2.16 -28.73 -21.21
CA ILE A 2 -2.71 -27.80 -20.22
C ILE A 2 -1.71 -26.65 -20.09
N LEU A 3 -2.07 -25.48 -20.60
CA LEU A 3 -1.33 -24.24 -20.34
C LEU A 3 -1.50 -23.91 -18.87
N ALA A 4 -0.44 -24.07 -18.08
CA ALA A 4 -0.38 -23.50 -16.75
C ALA A 4 -0.43 -21.97 -16.92
N THR A 5 -1.56 -21.37 -16.57
CA THR A 5 -1.67 -19.91 -16.42
C THR A 5 -0.66 -19.52 -15.36
N ALA A 6 0.40 -18.80 -15.74
CA ALA A 6 1.27 -18.17 -14.75
C ALA A 6 0.38 -17.33 -13.84
N ALA A 7 0.34 -17.66 -12.54
CA ALA A 7 -0.36 -16.85 -11.56
C ALA A 7 0.18 -15.42 -11.71
N GLN A 8 -0.66 -14.50 -12.18
CA GLN A 8 -0.28 -13.11 -12.36
C GLN A 8 0.07 -12.60 -10.95
N ALA A 9 1.34 -12.31 -10.73
CA ALA A 9 1.81 -11.89 -9.41
C ALA A 9 1.08 -10.60 -9.04
N SER A 10 0.22 -10.65 -8.03
CA SER A 10 -0.56 -9.49 -7.60
C SER A 10 0.40 -8.44 -7.04
N THR A 11 0.25 -7.20 -7.48
CA THR A 11 1.03 -6.06 -6.97
C THR A 11 0.22 -5.25 -5.97
N ILE A 12 0.93 -4.42 -5.21
CA ILE A 12 0.33 -3.50 -4.24
C ILE A 12 1.17 -2.22 -4.20
N TYR A 13 0.51 -1.08 -4.26
CA TYR A 13 1.18 0.23 -4.27
C TYR A 13 1.68 0.59 -2.88
N TYR A 14 2.94 1.01 -2.80
CA TYR A 14 3.47 1.69 -1.61
C TYR A 14 3.51 3.21 -1.78
N GLY A 15 3.31 3.73 -3.00
CA GLY A 15 3.26 5.16 -3.26
C GLY A 15 2.46 5.51 -4.51
N ALA A 16 2.35 6.81 -4.79
CA ALA A 16 1.45 7.36 -5.81
C ALA A 16 2.11 7.54 -7.20
N ARG A 17 3.35 7.08 -7.40
CA ARG A 17 4.06 7.21 -8.68
C ARG A 17 4.15 5.86 -9.38
N VAL A 18 4.22 5.93 -10.71
CA VAL A 18 4.46 4.75 -11.54
C VAL A 18 5.74 4.04 -11.08
N GLY A 19 5.69 2.71 -11.00
CA GLY A 19 6.80 1.91 -10.47
C GLY A 19 6.86 1.81 -8.94
N MET A 20 6.09 2.60 -8.18
CA MET A 20 5.99 2.47 -6.72
C MET A 20 5.06 1.33 -6.29
N GLU A 21 5.41 0.13 -6.73
CA GLU A 21 4.66 -1.10 -6.52
C GLU A 21 5.55 -2.20 -5.94
N LEU A 22 5.01 -2.97 -5.00
CA LEU A 22 5.61 -4.19 -4.48
C LEU A 22 4.88 -5.41 -5.03
N THR A 23 5.60 -6.52 -5.15
CA THR A 23 5.02 -7.81 -5.52
C THR A 23 4.58 -8.53 -4.27
N ILE A 24 3.30 -8.90 -4.17
CA ILE A 24 2.79 -9.69 -3.05
C ILE A 24 3.36 -11.11 -3.14
N VAL A 25 4.02 -11.56 -2.06
CA VAL A 25 4.58 -12.92 -1.97
C VAL A 25 3.78 -13.81 -1.04
N LYS A 26 3.05 -13.24 -0.07
CA LYS A 26 2.20 -14.01 0.85
C LYS A 26 1.03 -13.16 1.34
N LYS A 27 -0.12 -13.82 1.49
CA LYS A 27 -1.30 -13.29 2.17
C LYS A 27 -1.69 -14.25 3.30
N THR A 28 -1.98 -13.73 4.48
CA THR A 28 -2.39 -14.52 5.64
C THR A 28 -3.60 -13.86 6.29
N GLY A 29 -4.62 -14.64 6.67
CA GLY A 29 -5.71 -14.13 7.51
C GLY A 29 -6.49 -12.94 6.95
N ILE A 30 -6.54 -12.74 5.63
CA ILE A 30 -7.21 -11.59 5.00
C ILE A 30 -8.66 -11.48 5.46
N GLY A 31 -9.08 -10.28 5.86
CA GLY A 31 -10.40 -10.00 6.43
C GLY A 31 -10.57 -10.38 7.90
N SER A 32 -9.52 -10.85 8.59
CA SER A 32 -9.55 -11.23 10.00
C SER A 32 -8.91 -10.19 10.95
N THR A 33 -8.83 -10.51 12.24
CA THR A 33 -8.12 -9.68 13.23
C THR A 33 -6.59 -9.79 13.14
N HIS A 34 -6.07 -10.70 12.33
CA HIS A 34 -4.64 -10.97 12.15
C HIS A 34 -4.30 -11.07 10.65
N ALA A 35 -4.85 -10.14 9.85
CA ALA A 35 -4.55 -10.08 8.43
C ALA A 35 -3.10 -9.63 8.22
N SER A 36 -2.37 -10.26 7.31
CA SER A 36 -1.06 -9.78 6.87
C SER A 36 -0.81 -9.99 5.39
N ILE A 37 -0.02 -9.09 4.81
CA ILE A 37 0.50 -9.17 3.45
C ILE A 37 2.01 -8.98 3.54
N LEU A 38 2.75 -9.99 3.11
CA LEU A 38 4.17 -9.89 2.85
C LEU A 38 4.37 -9.60 1.37
N ALA A 39 5.15 -8.57 1.08
CA ALA A 39 5.52 -8.17 -0.26
C ALA A 39 7.04 -8.16 -0.43
N LYS A 40 7.50 -7.96 -1.66
CA LYS A 40 8.91 -7.74 -1.95
C LYS A 40 9.07 -6.65 -2.99
N HIS A 41 10.19 -5.94 -2.91
CA HIS A 41 10.56 -5.02 -3.96
C HIS A 41 11.09 -5.77 -5.20
N ASP A 42 11.14 -5.07 -6.32
CA ASP A 42 11.36 -5.60 -7.65
C ASP A 42 12.19 -4.59 -8.43
N ARG A 43 13.39 -5.02 -8.87
CA ARG A 43 14.32 -4.16 -9.60
C ARG A 43 13.74 -3.65 -10.92
N GLN A 44 12.87 -4.43 -11.56
CA GLN A 44 12.21 -4.00 -12.79
C GLN A 44 11.26 -2.82 -12.51
N LYS A 45 10.49 -2.89 -11.41
CA LYS A 45 9.56 -1.83 -11.01
C LYS A 45 10.31 -0.57 -10.53
N ALA A 46 11.38 -0.74 -9.77
CA ALA A 46 12.29 0.35 -9.42
C ALA A 46 12.87 1.03 -10.67
N GLY A 47 13.24 0.26 -11.70
CA GLY A 47 13.67 0.79 -12.99
C GLY A 47 12.59 1.59 -13.73
N VAL A 48 11.31 1.20 -13.60
CA VAL A 48 10.18 1.99 -14.12
C VAL A 48 10.06 3.30 -13.35
N TYR A 49 10.10 3.28 -12.02
CA TYR A 49 10.05 4.50 -11.21
C TYR A 49 11.17 5.48 -11.56
N CYS A 50 12.41 5.00 -11.58
CA CYS A 50 13.58 5.81 -11.88
C CYS A 50 13.48 6.50 -13.24
N ARG A 51 13.05 5.76 -14.27
CA ARG A 51 12.95 6.29 -15.63
C ARG A 51 11.77 7.26 -15.81
N GLU A 52 10.58 6.82 -15.41
CA GLU A 52 9.34 7.52 -15.76
C GLU A 52 9.03 8.68 -14.81
N TYR A 53 9.47 8.59 -13.55
CA TYR A 53 9.25 9.63 -12.55
C TYR A 53 10.53 10.35 -12.14
N GLY A 54 11.60 9.60 -11.86
CA GLY A 54 12.89 10.18 -11.47
C GLY A 54 13.64 10.84 -12.63
N HIS A 55 13.27 10.54 -13.88
CA HIS A 55 14.01 10.89 -15.10
C HIS A 55 15.49 10.50 -15.05
N ASP A 56 15.81 9.43 -14.31
CA ASP A 56 17.16 8.90 -14.10
C ASP A 56 17.22 7.46 -14.64
N PHE A 57 18.10 7.24 -15.62
CA PHE A 57 18.29 5.96 -16.29
C PHE A 57 19.46 5.16 -15.70
N SER A 58 20.09 5.68 -14.63
CA SER A 58 21.24 5.07 -14.00
C SER A 58 20.86 3.83 -13.18
N LYS A 59 21.85 2.94 -13.04
CA LYS A 59 21.77 1.83 -12.09
C LYS A 59 21.73 2.32 -10.64
N ASP A 60 22.33 3.49 -10.36
CA ASP A 60 22.40 4.06 -9.01
C ASP A 60 21.03 4.47 -8.49
N CYS A 61 20.18 5.06 -9.33
CA CYS A 61 18.78 5.30 -8.95
C CYS A 61 18.06 4.00 -8.59
N ILE A 62 18.21 2.95 -9.41
CA ILE A 62 17.58 1.65 -9.15
C ILE A 62 18.09 1.06 -7.83
N ASP A 63 19.39 1.15 -7.57
CA ASP A 63 20.00 0.63 -6.33
C ASP A 63 19.59 1.45 -5.10
N ALA A 64 19.34 2.76 -5.24
CA ALA A 64 18.81 3.61 -4.19
C ALA A 64 17.33 3.30 -3.91
N GLU A 65 16.50 3.18 -4.94
CA GLU A 65 15.08 2.83 -4.78
C GLU A 65 14.91 1.44 -4.16
N MET A 66 15.74 0.47 -4.55
CA MET A 66 15.75 -0.85 -3.93
C MET A 66 16.14 -0.85 -2.44
N LYS A 67 16.72 0.25 -1.93
CA LYS A 67 17.06 0.48 -0.53
C LYS A 67 16.07 1.41 0.17
N SER A 68 14.97 1.80 -0.48
CA SER A 68 13.89 2.56 0.14
C SER A 68 13.50 1.92 1.47
N PRO A 69 13.31 2.71 2.56
CA PRO A 69 13.11 2.20 3.92
C PRO A 69 11.68 1.67 4.09
N LEU A 70 11.35 0.59 3.37
CA LEU A 70 10.04 -0.02 3.34
C LEU A 70 9.96 -1.19 4.33
N HIS A 71 8.82 -1.27 5.00
CA HIS A 71 8.41 -2.39 5.83
C HIS A 71 7.64 -3.39 4.96
N PHE A 72 8.30 -4.44 4.49
CA PHE A 72 7.72 -5.37 3.52
C PHE A 72 6.56 -6.23 4.02
N GLU A 73 6.23 -6.18 5.31
CA GLU A 73 5.01 -6.78 5.85
C GLU A 73 4.08 -5.70 6.39
N ILE A 74 2.85 -5.71 5.90
CA ILE A 74 1.74 -4.92 6.44
C ILE A 74 0.76 -5.84 7.15
N THR A 75 0.15 -5.34 8.23
CA THR A 75 -0.77 -6.10 9.05
C THR A 75 -2.03 -5.30 9.34
N ALA A 76 -3.15 -5.97 9.60
CA ALA A 76 -4.37 -5.33 10.06
C ALA A 76 -5.15 -6.17 11.05
N ASN A 77 -5.86 -5.46 11.92
CA ASN A 77 -7.00 -5.98 12.64
C ASN A 77 -8.29 -5.45 12.01
N CYS A 78 -8.94 -6.26 11.16
CA CYS A 78 -10.13 -5.84 10.42
C CYS A 78 -11.37 -5.60 11.31
N LYS A 79 -11.35 -6.01 12.59
CA LYS A 79 -12.41 -5.68 13.55
C LYS A 79 -12.26 -4.24 14.03
N THR A 80 -11.05 -3.85 14.46
CA THR A 80 -10.79 -2.51 14.99
C THR A 80 -10.52 -1.47 13.91
N GLY A 81 -10.10 -1.90 12.71
CA GLY A 81 -9.69 -1.02 11.62
C GLY A 81 -8.25 -0.52 11.74
N LYS A 82 -7.48 -0.99 12.74
CA LYS A 82 -6.05 -0.66 12.88
C LYS A 82 -5.21 -1.45 11.87
N PHE A 83 -4.24 -0.81 11.23
CA PHE A 83 -3.33 -1.45 10.30
C PHE A 83 -1.99 -0.72 10.18
N THR A 84 -0.98 -1.39 9.62
CA THR A 84 0.32 -0.81 9.28
C THR A 84 0.47 -0.67 7.77
N THR A 85 1.30 0.29 7.34
CA THR A 85 1.59 0.52 5.91
C THR A 85 3.01 0.08 5.55
N PHE A 86 3.34 0.05 4.25
CA PHE A 86 4.70 -0.24 3.79
C PHE A 86 5.74 0.82 4.21
N TYR A 87 5.33 1.99 4.70
CA TYR A 87 6.22 2.98 5.32
C TYR A 87 6.36 2.79 6.84
N GLY A 88 5.76 1.73 7.42
CA GLY A 88 5.78 1.47 8.86
C GLY A 88 4.78 2.29 9.66
N ALA A 89 4.06 3.23 9.04
CA ALA A 89 3.08 4.08 9.71
C ALA A 89 1.88 3.28 10.25
N SER A 90 1.41 3.65 11.43
CA SER A 90 0.23 3.11 12.09
C SER A 90 -1.01 3.90 11.69
N MET A 91 -2.02 3.21 11.16
CA MET A 91 -3.22 3.82 10.60
C MET A 91 -4.49 3.27 11.25
N LEU A 92 -5.55 4.08 11.25
CA LEU A 92 -6.89 3.71 11.70
C LEU A 92 -7.92 3.97 10.60
N PHE A 93 -8.52 2.90 10.07
CA PHE A 93 -9.68 3.00 9.19
C PHE A 93 -10.98 3.11 10.00
N GLN A 94 -11.70 4.21 9.82
CA GLN A 94 -12.90 4.54 10.60
C GLN A 94 -14.22 4.26 9.84
N GLY A 95 -14.16 3.93 8.55
CA GLY A 95 -15.34 3.65 7.73
C GLY A 95 -15.67 4.77 6.76
N ARG A 96 -16.86 4.70 6.14
CA ARG A 96 -17.31 5.70 5.16
C ARG A 96 -17.38 7.09 5.80
N ASN A 97 -16.89 8.08 5.07
CA ASN A 97 -17.06 9.48 5.42
C ASN A 97 -18.55 9.85 5.28
N LYS A 98 -19.08 10.57 6.28
CA LYS A 98 -20.49 11.00 6.33
C LYS A 98 -20.63 12.52 6.14
N GLY A 99 -19.66 13.16 5.50
CA GLY A 99 -19.64 14.60 5.22
C GLY A 99 -18.83 15.41 6.24
N THR A 100 -17.64 14.92 6.62
CA THR A 100 -16.67 15.67 7.42
C THR A 100 -15.90 16.69 6.56
N ASP A 101 -14.92 17.38 7.16
CA ASP A 101 -14.09 18.42 6.54
C ASP A 101 -13.18 17.93 5.39
N VAL A 102 -13.09 16.62 5.14
CA VAL A 102 -12.28 16.02 4.08
C VAL A 102 -13.17 15.43 2.99
N THR A 103 -12.71 15.44 1.75
CA THR A 103 -13.48 15.00 0.57
C THR A 103 -13.34 13.51 0.25
N THR A 104 -12.72 12.74 1.14
CA THR A 104 -12.43 11.31 0.93
C THR A 104 -13.65 10.43 1.18
N ASP A 105 -13.79 9.32 0.45
CA ASP A 105 -14.92 8.38 0.61
C ASP A 105 -14.92 7.66 1.97
N TYR A 106 -13.72 7.43 2.51
CA TYR A 106 -13.51 6.77 3.80
C TYR A 106 -12.54 7.56 4.66
N LEU A 107 -12.76 7.53 5.97
CA LEU A 107 -11.91 8.18 6.95
C LEU A 107 -10.76 7.25 7.35
N ILE A 108 -9.54 7.76 7.17
CA ILE A 108 -8.30 7.12 7.61
C ILE A 108 -7.52 8.15 8.43
N THR A 109 -7.09 7.76 9.63
CA THR A 109 -6.25 8.59 10.51
C THR A 109 -4.86 7.98 10.62
N SER A 110 -3.82 8.79 10.41
CA SER A 110 -2.47 8.47 10.90
C SER A 110 -2.51 8.52 12.42
N ILE A 111 -2.29 7.39 13.07
CA ILE A 111 -2.25 7.29 14.54
C ILE A 111 -1.02 8.02 15.07
N ASP A 112 0.09 7.93 14.33
CA ASP A 112 1.38 8.49 14.73
C ASP A 112 1.33 10.03 14.74
N ASP A 113 0.66 10.63 13.75
CA ASP A 113 0.56 12.09 13.60
C ASP A 113 -0.75 12.67 14.15
N ASN A 114 -1.72 11.81 14.49
CA ASN A 114 -3.09 12.18 14.83
C ASN A 114 -3.76 13.08 13.76
N VAL A 115 -3.50 12.78 12.48
CA VAL A 115 -4.00 13.53 11.31
C VAL A 115 -4.93 12.65 10.48
N VAL A 116 -6.09 13.19 10.09
CA VAL A 116 -6.98 12.56 9.11
C VAL A 116 -6.42 12.81 7.71
N LEU A 117 -6.30 11.75 6.92
CA LEU A 117 -5.83 11.86 5.54
C LEU A 117 -6.89 12.58 4.69
N ASP A 118 -6.50 13.70 4.09
CA ASP A 118 -7.40 14.63 3.40
C ASP A 118 -7.73 14.22 1.95
N GLY A 119 -7.07 13.18 1.44
CA GLY A 119 -7.26 12.71 0.07
C GLY A 119 -6.29 13.33 -0.93
N SER A 120 -5.42 14.24 -0.49
CA SER A 120 -4.37 14.76 -1.34
C SER A 120 -3.35 13.66 -1.67
N GLY A 121 -2.71 13.77 -2.84
CA GLY A 121 -1.60 12.89 -3.19
C GLY A 121 -0.43 12.98 -2.18
N ALA A 122 -0.33 14.09 -1.44
CA ALA A 122 0.65 14.28 -0.37
C ALA A 122 0.29 13.52 0.91
N SER A 123 -1.00 13.36 1.23
CA SER A 123 -1.44 12.59 2.40
C SER A 123 -1.27 11.08 2.20
N GLY A 124 -1.04 10.63 0.96
CA GLY A 124 -0.88 9.21 0.66
C GLY A 124 -2.17 8.39 0.82
N TYR A 125 -3.32 9.05 0.74
CA TYR A 125 -4.63 8.44 0.99
C TYR A 125 -4.88 7.21 0.11
N ASP A 126 -4.65 7.34 -1.19
CA ASP A 126 -5.04 6.32 -2.18
C ASP A 126 -4.32 4.99 -1.94
N TYR A 127 -2.99 5.00 -1.87
CA TYR A 127 -2.23 3.78 -1.64
C TYR A 127 -2.45 3.22 -0.23
N THR A 128 -2.72 4.07 0.76
CA THR A 128 -3.05 3.66 2.12
C THR A 128 -4.40 2.94 2.17
N LEU A 129 -5.41 3.47 1.47
CA LEU A 129 -6.71 2.84 1.34
C LEU A 129 -6.63 1.52 0.56
N GLU A 130 -5.86 1.46 -0.53
CA GLU A 130 -5.65 0.21 -1.29
C GLU A 130 -4.95 -0.87 -0.44
N GLN A 131 -3.97 -0.49 0.39
CA GLN A 131 -3.35 -1.39 1.35
C GLN A 131 -4.37 -1.93 2.37
N PHE A 132 -5.21 -1.06 2.93
CA PHE A 132 -6.27 -1.48 3.83
C PHE A 132 -7.32 -2.38 3.13
N LYS A 133 -7.75 -2.05 1.92
CA LYS A 133 -8.66 -2.88 1.10
C LYS A 133 -8.08 -4.27 0.88
N ALA A 134 -6.78 -4.36 0.58
CA ALA A 134 -6.12 -5.65 0.38
C ALA A 134 -6.08 -6.51 1.65
N LEU A 135 -5.93 -5.88 2.83
CA LEU A 135 -5.94 -6.55 4.13
C LEU A 135 -7.36 -6.89 4.61
N CYS A 136 -8.32 -6.01 4.38
CA CYS A 136 -9.66 -6.02 4.95
C CYS A 136 -10.76 -5.77 3.89
N PRO A 137 -10.89 -6.61 2.86
CA PRO A 137 -11.75 -6.34 1.70
C PRO A 137 -13.24 -6.17 2.06
N ASN A 138 -13.71 -6.83 3.13
CA ASN A 138 -15.11 -6.75 3.55
C ASN A 138 -15.49 -5.42 4.23
N ARG A 139 -14.51 -4.57 4.56
CA ARG A 139 -14.69 -3.29 5.26
C ARG A 139 -14.87 -2.11 4.30
N VAL A 140 -14.57 -2.31 3.02
CA VAL A 140 -14.58 -1.26 2.00
C VAL A 140 -15.50 -1.73 0.87
N LYS A 141 -16.70 -1.16 0.84
CA LYS A 141 -17.77 -1.44 -0.12
C LYS A 141 -18.36 -0.15 -0.65
#